data_AF-A0A0X1RW01-F1
#
_entry.id   AF-A0A0X1RW01-F1
#
_cell.length_a   1.000
_cell.length_b   1.000
_cell.length_c   1.000
_cell.angle_alpha   90.00
_cell.angle_beta   90.00
_cell.angle_gamma   90.00
#
_symmetry.space_group_name_H-M   'P 1'
#
loop_
_entity.id
_entity.type
_entity.pdbx_description
1 polymer ?
#
loop_
_entity_poly.entity_id
_entity_poly.type
_entity_poly.pdbx_seq_one_letter_code
_entity_poly.pdbx_strand_id
1 'polypeptide(L)'
;MNKYGVFSVVLFIIATLVYLTSIFVSDKLFPDPVLILLTIIVPFIGILCALKDTNKTRAFGVVANSLVLIFSGIIPALVTLFKTLF
;
A
#
# COMPACT_ATOMS: atom_id res chain seq x y z
N MET A 1 -11.78 -15.60 -10.63
CA MET A 1 -10.59 -14.75 -10.37
C MET A 1 -9.36 -15.62 -10.47
N ASN A 2 -8.30 -15.18 -11.14
CA ASN A 2 -7.02 -15.89 -11.09
C ASN A 2 -6.40 -15.72 -9.69
N LYS A 3 -5.54 -16.66 -9.28
CA LYS A 3 -4.84 -16.65 -7.98
C LYS A 3 -4.14 -15.30 -7.72
N TYR A 4 -3.59 -14.69 -8.76
CA TYR A 4 -2.93 -13.37 -8.68
C TYR A 4 -3.90 -12.22 -8.37
N GLY A 5 -5.13 -12.26 -8.90
CA GLY A 5 -6.16 -11.25 -8.61
C GLY A 5 -6.61 -11.32 -7.15
N VAL A 6 -6.84 -12.53 -6.63
CA VAL A 6 -7.17 -12.74 -5.21
C VAL A 6 -6.02 -12.26 -4.32
N PHE A 7 -4.78 -12.63 -4.66
CA PHE A 7 -3.60 -12.21 -3.90
C PHE A 7 -3.43 -10.69 -3.90
N SER A 8 -3.68 -10.02 -5.02
CA SER A 8 -3.67 -8.55 -5.09
C SER A 8 -4.68 -7.89 -4.15
N VAL A 9 -5.88 -8.46 -4.04
CA VAL A 9 -6.92 -7.96 -3.12
C VAL A 9 -6.50 -8.17 -1.66
N VAL A 10 -5.92 -9.33 -1.34
CA VAL A 10 -5.40 -9.60 0.01
C VAL A 10 -4.30 -8.60 0.39
N LEU A 11 -3.35 -8.34 -0.51
CA LEU A 11 -2.30 -7.35 -0.27
C LEU A 11 -2.86 -5.93 -0.09
N PHE A 12 -3.87 -5.55 -0.88
CA PHE A 12 -4.58 -4.29 -0.70
C PHE A 12 -5.20 -4.17 0.70
N ILE A 13 -5.89 -5.22 1.17
CA ILE A 13 -6.50 -5.23 2.50
C ILE A 13 -5.43 -5.11 3.59
N ILE A 14 -4.34 -5.88 3.49
CA ILE A 14 -3.23 -5.82 4.46
C ILE A 14 -2.62 -4.42 4.50
N ALA A 15 -2.26 -3.85 3.34
CA ALA A 15 -1.65 -2.52 3.27
C ALA A 15 -2.59 -1.43 3.83
N THR A 16 -3.89 -1.54 3.54
CA THR A 16 -4.91 -0.62 4.06
C THR A 16 -5.04 -0.74 5.57
N LEU A 17 -5.11 -1.95 6.12
CA LEU A 17 -5.22 -2.15 7.56
C LEU A 17 -3.97 -1.66 8.31
N VAL A 18 -2.77 -1.93 7.78
CA VAL A 18 -1.51 -1.42 8.35
C VAL A 18 -1.51 0.11 8.38
N TYR A 19 -1.94 0.76 7.29
CA TYR A 19 -2.04 2.21 7.27
C TYR A 19 -3.12 2.77 8.21
N LEU A 20 -4.32 2.20 8.20
CA LEU A 20 -5.41 2.65 9.08
C LEU A 20 -5.05 2.50 10.55
N THR A 21 -4.48 1.36 10.94
CA THR A 21 -4.03 1.16 12.32
C THR A 21 -2.97 2.16 12.73
N SER A 22 -2.06 2.54 11.82
CA SER A 22 -1.06 3.57 12.12
C SER A 22 -1.63 4.99 12.34
N ILE A 23 -2.82 5.27 11.81
CA ILE A 23 -3.50 6.57 11.97
C ILE A 23 -4.37 6.57 13.24
N PHE A 24 -5.11 5.49 13.46
CA PHE A 24 -6.19 5.45 14.45
C PHE A 24 -5.77 4.85 15.80
N VAL A 25 -4.66 4.11 15.87
CA VAL A 25 -4.16 3.52 17.12
C VAL A 25 -3.07 4.41 17.69
N SER A 26 -3.22 4.81 18.96
CA SER A 26 -2.30 5.70 19.65
C SER A 26 -0.89 5.11 19.81
N ASP A 27 -0.80 3.79 20.00
CA ASP A 27 0.45 3.06 20.03
C ASP A 27 0.84 2.63 18.62
N LYS A 28 1.97 3.16 18.13
CA LYS A 28 2.49 2.80 16.80
C LYS A 28 2.91 1.33 16.79
N LEU A 29 2.27 0.54 15.93
CA LEU A 29 2.65 -0.85 15.65
C LEU A 29 4.06 -0.98 15.06
N PHE A 30 4.49 0.01 14.28
CA PHE A 30 5.80 0.04 13.62
C PHE A 30 6.43 1.43 13.70
N PRO A 31 7.77 1.55 13.70
CA PRO A 31 8.46 2.82 13.50
C PRO A 31 8.10 3.47 12.16
N ASP A 32 8.06 4.80 12.09
CA ASP A 32 7.62 5.53 10.89
C ASP A 32 8.35 5.15 9.59
N PRO A 33 9.69 4.98 9.56
CA PRO A 33 10.38 4.57 8.34
C PRO A 33 9.99 3.16 7.88
N VAL A 34 9.75 2.25 8.84
CA VAL A 34 9.36 0.86 8.56
C VAL A 34 7.93 0.82 8.03
N LEU A 35 7.04 1.62 8.62
CA LEU A 35 5.66 1.76 8.17
C LEU A 35 5.62 2.27 6.72
N ILE A 36 6.34 3.35 6.41
CA ILE A 36 6.43 3.93 5.06
C ILE A 36 6.95 2.89 4.06
N LEU A 37 7.98 2.13 4.44
CA LEU A 37 8.54 1.09 3.57
C LEU A 37 7.51 -0.02 3.29
N LEU A 38 6.80 -0.50 4.32
CA LEU A 38 5.75 -1.51 4.18
C LEU A 38 4.60 -1.02 3.32
N THR A 39 4.14 0.21 3.54
CA THR A 39 3.05 0.82 2.76
C THR A 39 3.45 1.20 1.34
N ILE A 40 4.73 1.09 0.98
CA ILE A 40 5.20 1.15 -0.40
C ILE A 40 5.28 -0.25 -1.01
N ILE A 41 6.04 -1.15 -0.37
CA ILE A 41 6.37 -2.46 -0.93
C ILE A 41 5.10 -3.32 -1.11
N VAL A 42 4.25 -3.40 -0.09
CA VAL A 42 3.07 -4.29 -0.11
C VAL A 42 2.10 -3.93 -1.23
N PRO A 43 1.62 -2.67 -1.35
CA PRO A 43 0.74 -2.32 -2.46
C PRO A 43 1.46 -2.34 -3.81
N PHE A 44 2.76 -2.07 -3.89
CA PHE A 44 3.51 -2.24 -5.14
C PHE A 44 3.50 -3.68 -5.63
N ILE A 45 3.75 -4.66 -4.75
CA ILE A 45 3.60 -6.08 -5.07
C ILE A 45 2.14 -6.39 -5.44
N GLY A 46 1.18 -5.78 -4.74
CA GLY A 46 -0.25 -5.87 -5.05
C GLY A 46 -0.59 -5.43 -6.49
N ILE A 47 0.01 -4.35 -6.97
CA ILE A 47 -0.11 -3.87 -8.36
C ILE A 47 0.50 -4.89 -9.33
N LEU A 48 1.71 -5.39 -9.06
CA LEU A 48 2.36 -6.39 -9.91
C LEU A 48 1.52 -7.67 -10.02
N CYS A 49 0.88 -8.09 -8.94
CA CYS A 49 -0.05 -9.21 -8.94
C CYS A 49 -1.34 -8.90 -9.71
N ALA A 50 -1.90 -7.70 -9.56
CA ALA A 50 -3.08 -7.27 -10.30
C ALA A 50 -2.83 -7.29 -11.82
N LEU A 51 -1.66 -6.81 -12.27
CA LEU A 51 -1.28 -6.75 -13.68
C LEU A 51 -1.17 -8.14 -14.34
N LYS A 52 -0.92 -9.20 -13.55
CA LYS A 52 -0.91 -10.59 -14.01
C LYS A 52 -2.31 -11.22 -14.10
N ASP A 53 -3.35 -10.54 -13.62
CA ASP A 53 -4.73 -10.98 -13.79
C ASP A 53 -5.31 -10.47 -15.12
N THR A 54 -6.16 -11.26 -15.76
CA THR A 54 -6.82 -10.93 -17.03
C THR A 54 -8.29 -10.55 -16.86
N ASN A 55 -8.82 -10.59 -15.63
CA ASN A 55 -10.22 -10.35 -15.31
C ASN A 55 -10.50 -8.91 -14.86
N LYS A 56 -11.79 -8.59 -14.63
CA LYS A 56 -12.25 -7.30 -14.06
C LYS A 56 -11.55 -6.93 -12.74
N THR A 57 -11.07 -7.93 -12.01
CA THR A 57 -10.29 -7.77 -10.76
C THR A 57 -8.91 -7.18 -10.97
N ARG A 58 -8.37 -7.19 -12.19
CA ARG A 58 -7.15 -6.45 -12.56
C ARG A 58 -7.33 -4.96 -12.32
N ALA A 59 -8.38 -4.36 -12.87
CA ALA A 59 -8.60 -2.93 -12.80
C ALA A 59 -8.76 -2.47 -11.35
N PHE A 60 -9.57 -3.20 -10.57
CA PHE A 60 -9.72 -2.96 -9.14
C PHE A 60 -8.38 -3.09 -8.40
N GLY A 61 -7.65 -4.19 -8.60
CA GLY A 61 -6.38 -4.43 -7.93
C GLY A 61 -5.32 -3.36 -8.24
N VAL A 62 -5.23 -2.92 -9.50
CA VAL A 62 -4.31 -1.83 -9.88
C VAL A 62 -4.72 -0.52 -9.22
N VAL A 63 -5.99 -0.11 -9.34
CA VAL A 63 -6.46 1.18 -8.83
C VAL A 63 -6.40 1.23 -7.30
N ALA A 64 -6.90 0.20 -6.62
CA ALA A 64 -6.95 0.14 -5.17
C ALA A 64 -5.54 0.13 -4.55
N ASN A 65 -4.64 -0.71 -5.05
CA ASN A 65 -3.26 -0.72 -4.55
C ASN A 65 -2.50 0.58 -4.91
N SER A 66 -2.76 1.20 -6.06
CA SER A 66 -2.14 2.48 -6.42
C SER A 66 -2.59 3.61 -5.50
N LEU A 67 -3.89 3.68 -5.17
CA LEU A 67 -4.41 4.66 -4.23
C LEU A 67 -3.74 4.50 -2.86
N VAL A 68 -3.67 3.27 -2.34
CA VAL A 68 -2.99 3.01 -1.07
C VAL A 68 -1.54 3.44 -1.17
N LEU A 69 -0.78 2.99 -2.18
CA LEU A 69 0.62 3.36 -2.39
C LEU A 69 0.85 4.88 -2.36
N ILE A 70 -0.01 5.65 -3.04
CA ILE A 70 0.12 7.11 -3.11
C ILE A 70 -0.11 7.74 -1.74
N PHE A 71 -1.23 7.40 -1.10
CA PHE A 71 -1.66 8.05 0.14
C PHE A 71 -0.88 7.61 1.38
N SER A 72 -0.50 6.33 1.46
CA SER A 72 0.16 5.77 2.64
C SER A 72 1.67 5.62 2.51
N GLY A 73 2.21 5.64 1.29
CA GLY A 73 3.64 5.47 1.02
C GLY A 73 4.29 6.73 0.45
N ILE A 74 3.91 7.10 -0.78
CA ILE A 74 4.59 8.16 -1.56
C ILE A 74 4.44 9.53 -0.90
N ILE A 75 3.22 9.96 -0.57
CA ILE A 75 2.99 11.29 0.04
C ILE A 75 3.73 11.40 1.38
N PRO A 76 3.59 10.45 2.33
CA PRO A 76 4.35 10.49 3.59
C PRO A 76 5.87 10.51 3.38
N ALA A 77 6.39 9.70 2.45
CA ALA A 77 7.82 9.67 2.15
C ALA A 77 8.33 11.03 1.65
N LEU A 78 7.60 11.68 0.74
CA LEU A 78 7.94 13.00 0.23
C LEU A 78 7.91 14.06 1.34
N VAL A 79 6.90 14.03 2.21
CA VAL A 79 6.80 14.96 3.35
C VAL A 79 7.99 14.80 4.31
N THR A 80 8.37 13.56 4.62
CA THR A 80 9.54 13.29 5.48
C THR A 80 10.84 13.75 4.82
N LEU A 81 11.01 13.53 3.51
CA LEU A 81 12.18 13.98 2.77
C LEU A 81 12.30 15.51 2.77
N PHE A 82 11.20 16.22 2.48
CA PHE A 82 11.18 17.69 2.51
C PHE A 82 11.53 18.23 3.89
N LYS A 83 11.00 17.66 4.97
CA LYS A 83 11.32 18.07 6.35
C LYS A 83 12.78 17.83 6.76
N THR A 84 13.49 16.95 6.04
CA THR A 84 14.87 16.61 6.38
C THR A 84 15.88 17.48 5.61
N LEU A 85 15.49 18.03 4.46
CA LEU A 85 16.38 18.75 3.55
C LEU A 85 16.27 20.29 3.62
N PHE A 86 15.22 20.82 4.26
CA PHE A 86 14.96 22.26 4.44
C PHE A 86 14.75 22.58 5.91
#